data_AF-A0A9C8GL61-F1
#
_entry.id   AF-A0A9C8GL61-F1
#
_cell.length_a   1.000
_cell.length_b   1.000
_cell.length_c   1.000
_cell.angle_alpha   90.00
_cell.angle_beta   90.00
_cell.angle_gamma   90.00
#
_symmetry.space_group_name_H-M   'P 1'
#
loop_
_entity.id
_entity.type
_entity.pdbx_description
1 polymer ?
#
loop_
_entity_poly.entity_id
_entity_poly.type
_entity_poly.pdbx_seq_one_letter_code
_entity_poly.pdbx_strand_id
1 'polypeptide(L)'
;METILQFLQRYRLLIIGIILGLILGLVYAWQINPVKWENTAPNQLRSDFQKDYIAWIAQEYAPSGAHAGDRAWIRDTLGVDLWDQKKLAQVIEELAKERSGEEAIRLRALAAALNLPEADVEAAPVAETPEETERGGLWSVVALCGVLLLVLAVVLALYFLVGYLRSRREEAGPGLDLAEGGVPARAAAWEMGADGPPLAQFTAAYTLGDDHYDPSFSIELENGEFLGECGMGISERIGVDTPNKITAFEIWLFDKSDIRTVTKVLMSEYAFNDEALRAKLAPKGEPVLAREGQEFTLKTKTLRLRARVTALQYGDDLPVNSFFDQLSLDLAAWSIAESSATMFTQDVMSAV
;
A
#
# COMPACT_ATOMS: atom_id res chain seq x y z
N MET A 1 -3.66 36.95 7.01
CA MET A 1 -2.67 37.36 5.98
C MET A 1 -1.34 37.74 6.63
N GLU A 2 -1.35 38.50 7.72
CA GLU A 2 -0.14 38.90 8.47
C GLU A 2 0.64 37.73 9.10
N THR A 3 -0.05 36.68 9.56
CA THR A 3 0.57 35.47 10.13
C THR A 3 1.40 34.67 9.11
N ILE A 4 0.94 34.61 7.85
CA ILE A 4 1.65 33.94 6.75
C ILE A 4 2.92 34.73 6.38
N LEU A 5 2.85 36.06 6.40
CA LEU A 5 4.00 36.93 6.12
C LEU A 5 5.07 36.85 7.21
N GLN A 6 4.67 36.75 8.49
CA GLN A 6 5.61 36.55 9.61
C GLN A 6 6.29 35.18 9.57
N PHE A 7 5.53 34.13 9.22
CA PHE A 7 6.07 32.78 9.02
C PHE A 7 7.11 32.75 7.88
N LEU A 8 6.77 33.36 6.74
CA LEU A 8 7.68 33.50 5.59
C LEU A 8 8.95 34.28 5.93
N GLN A 9 8.87 35.35 6.73
CA GLN A 9 10.05 36.10 7.16
C GLN A 9 10.95 35.30 8.11
N ARG A 10 10.35 34.56 9.07
CA ARG A 10 11.10 33.78 10.07
C ARG A 10 11.80 32.58 9.46
N TYR A 11 11.19 31.93 8.47
CA TYR A 11 11.73 30.72 7.83
C TYR A 11 12.28 30.97 6.42
N ARG A 12 12.51 32.23 6.02
CA ARG A 12 12.94 32.60 4.67
C ARG A 12 14.15 31.80 4.17
N LEU A 13 15.14 31.55 5.03
CA LEU A 13 16.36 30.82 4.67
C LEU A 13 16.07 29.33 4.43
N LEU A 14 15.16 28.74 5.21
CA LEU A 14 14.76 27.35 5.07
C LEU A 14 13.94 27.14 3.79
N ILE A 15 13.01 28.06 3.52
CA ILE A 15 12.19 28.05 2.30
C ILE A 15 13.07 28.24 1.06
N ILE A 16 14.02 29.19 1.10
CA ILE A 16 15.01 29.38 0.03
C ILE A 16 15.84 28.10 -0.15
N GLY A 17 16.28 27.45 0.93
CA GLY A 17 17.03 26.20 0.86
C GLY A 17 16.27 25.06 0.19
N ILE A 18 14.98 24.87 0.53
CA ILE A 18 14.12 23.86 -0.09
C ILE A 18 13.93 24.14 -1.58
N ILE A 19 13.62 25.39 -1.93
CA ILE A 19 13.43 25.80 -3.33
C ILE A 19 14.72 25.59 -4.11
N LEU A 20 15.87 25.98 -3.55
CA LEU A 20 17.17 25.80 -4.18
C LEU A 20 17.51 24.32 -4.37
N GLY A 21 17.23 23.48 -3.36
CA GLY A 21 17.43 22.04 -3.43
C GLY A 21 16.56 21.37 -4.49
N LEU A 22 15.29 21.75 -4.60
CA LEU A 22 14.38 21.28 -5.66
C LEU A 22 14.87 21.67 -7.05
N ILE A 23 15.29 22.93 -7.22
CA ILE A 23 15.81 23.41 -8.50
C ILE A 23 17.09 22.64 -8.88
N LEU A 24 18.02 22.48 -7.93
CA LEU A 24 19.26 21.74 -8.16
C LEU A 24 19.00 20.26 -8.47
N GLY A 25 18.07 19.63 -7.76
CA GLY A 25 17.66 18.25 -8.02
C GLY A 25 17.01 18.08 -9.39
N LEU A 26 16.17 19.02 -9.80
CA LEU A 26 15.53 19.01 -11.11
C LEU A 26 16.55 19.20 -12.24
N VAL A 27 17.49 20.14 -12.07
CA VAL A 27 18.59 20.37 -13.02
C VAL A 27 19.49 19.14 -13.11
N TYR A 28 19.79 18.48 -11.98
CA TYR A 28 20.55 17.24 -11.99
C TYR A 28 19.83 16.13 -12.76
N ALA A 29 18.54 15.92 -12.48
CA ALA A 29 17.72 14.91 -13.15
C ALA A 29 17.57 15.17 -14.66
N TRP A 30 17.54 16.43 -15.10
CA TRP A 30 17.38 16.76 -16.52
C TRP A 30 18.70 16.87 -17.29
N GLN A 31 19.76 17.44 -16.69
CA GLN A 31 20.98 17.78 -17.39
C GLN A 31 22.10 16.74 -17.23
N ILE A 32 22.16 16.05 -16.08
CA ILE A 32 23.24 15.12 -15.76
C ILE A 32 22.81 13.67 -15.98
N ASN A 33 21.57 13.31 -15.62
CA ASN A 33 21.05 11.96 -15.81
C ASN A 33 19.62 11.97 -16.40
N PRO A 34 19.47 12.38 -17.67
CA PRO A 34 18.17 12.38 -18.31
C PRO A 34 17.58 10.97 -18.35
N VAL A 35 16.28 10.87 -18.08
CA VAL A 35 15.54 9.61 -18.18
C VAL A 35 15.58 9.12 -19.63
N LYS A 36 16.22 7.97 -19.84
CA LYS A 36 16.16 7.26 -21.12
C LYS A 36 14.92 6.37 -21.09
N TRP A 37 13.93 6.72 -21.90
CA TRP A 37 12.80 5.83 -22.15
C TRP A 37 13.28 4.74 -23.10
N GLU A 38 13.49 3.53 -22.59
CA GLU A 38 13.75 2.36 -23.42
C GLU A 38 12.40 1.75 -23.83
N ASN A 39 12.22 1.57 -25.15
CA ASN A 39 11.05 0.86 -25.65
C ASN A 39 11.19 -0.62 -25.37
N THR A 40 10.10 -1.26 -24.93
CA THR A 40 10.06 -2.71 -24.76
C THR A 40 10.23 -3.39 -26.11
N ALA A 41 11.25 -4.24 -26.23
CA ALA A 41 11.56 -4.96 -27.46
C ALA A 41 11.05 -6.43 -27.40
N PRO A 42 10.80 -7.10 -28.55
CA PRO A 42 10.29 -8.47 -28.57
C PRO A 42 11.17 -9.49 -27.81
N ASN A 43 12.48 -9.25 -27.75
CA ASN A 43 13.45 -10.05 -26.99
C ASN A 43 13.31 -9.93 -25.45
N GLN A 44 12.56 -8.93 -24.95
CA GLN A 44 12.30 -8.67 -23.53
C GLN A 44 10.95 -9.24 -23.07
N LEU A 45 10.15 -9.82 -23.98
CA LEU A 45 8.92 -10.53 -23.63
C LEU A 45 9.21 -11.70 -22.69
N ARG A 46 8.22 -12.10 -21.88
CA ARG A 46 8.30 -13.36 -21.10
C ARG A 46 8.38 -14.56 -22.07
N SER A 47 9.04 -15.64 -21.65
CA SER A 47 9.39 -16.77 -22.51
C SER A 47 8.19 -17.46 -23.19
N ASP A 48 7.02 -17.47 -22.56
CA ASP A 48 5.76 -17.93 -23.15
C ASP A 48 5.29 -17.01 -24.30
N PHE A 49 5.25 -15.69 -24.07
CA PHE A 49 4.89 -14.73 -25.11
C PHE A 49 5.90 -14.66 -26.25
N GLN A 50 7.20 -14.88 -25.97
CA GLN A 50 8.22 -15.01 -27.02
C GLN A 50 7.92 -16.18 -27.95
N LYS A 51 7.56 -17.34 -27.39
CA LYS A 51 7.20 -18.54 -28.16
C LYS A 51 5.98 -18.31 -29.04
N ASP A 52 4.90 -17.73 -28.49
CA ASP A 52 3.69 -17.44 -29.25
C ASP A 52 3.92 -16.39 -30.34
N TYR A 53 4.73 -15.36 -30.06
CA TYR A 53 5.10 -14.34 -31.02
C TYR A 53 5.91 -14.91 -32.20
N ILE A 54 6.90 -15.75 -31.92
CA ILE A 54 7.71 -16.44 -32.94
C ILE A 54 6.85 -17.41 -33.75
N ALA A 55 5.92 -18.14 -33.11
CA ALA A 55 4.99 -19.04 -33.79
C ALA A 55 4.07 -18.29 -34.76
N TRP A 56 3.55 -17.14 -34.34
CA TRP A 56 2.73 -16.28 -35.18
C TRP A 56 3.51 -15.76 -36.40
N ILE A 57 4.74 -15.28 -36.22
CA ILE A 57 5.61 -14.85 -37.33
C ILE A 57 5.91 -16.01 -38.28
N ALA A 58 6.17 -17.20 -37.75
CA ALA A 58 6.41 -18.40 -38.56
C ALA A 58 5.18 -18.80 -39.39
N GLN A 59 3.98 -18.62 -38.84
CA GLN A 59 2.71 -18.87 -39.56
C GLN A 59 2.52 -17.86 -40.69
N GLU A 60 2.79 -16.59 -40.42
CA GLU A 60 2.59 -15.49 -41.37
C GLU A 60 3.60 -15.49 -42.52
N TYR A 61 4.82 -15.97 -42.24
CA TYR A 61 5.86 -16.19 -43.24
C TYR A 61 5.64 -17.44 -44.11
N ALA A 62 4.83 -18.39 -43.65
CA ALA A 62 4.59 -19.63 -44.37
C ALA A 62 3.95 -19.36 -45.74
N PRO A 63 4.03 -20.30 -46.70
CA PRO A 63 3.44 -20.13 -48.03
C PRO A 63 1.94 -19.79 -48.04
N SER A 64 1.23 -20.10 -46.94
CA SER A 64 -0.19 -19.82 -46.74
C SER A 64 -0.49 -18.49 -46.02
N GLY A 65 0.53 -17.78 -45.51
CA GLY A 65 0.39 -16.51 -44.79
C GLY A 65 0.40 -15.29 -45.72
N ALA A 66 0.07 -14.10 -45.21
CA ALA A 66 0.04 -12.88 -46.01
C ALA A 66 1.44 -12.32 -46.33
N HIS A 67 2.47 -12.73 -45.58
CA HIS A 67 3.87 -12.34 -45.79
C HIS A 67 4.76 -13.50 -46.28
N ALA A 68 4.18 -14.39 -47.08
CA ALA A 68 4.84 -15.58 -47.61
C ALA A 68 6.18 -15.25 -48.30
N GLY A 69 7.28 -15.74 -47.74
CA GLY A 69 8.62 -15.58 -48.33
C GLY A 69 9.27 -14.19 -48.16
N ASP A 70 8.64 -13.26 -47.43
CA ASP A 70 9.20 -11.92 -47.19
C ASP A 70 10.22 -11.90 -46.03
N ARG A 71 11.50 -12.01 -46.38
CA ARG A 71 12.61 -11.97 -45.41
C ARG A 71 12.83 -10.60 -44.79
N ALA A 72 12.48 -9.52 -45.48
CA ALA A 72 12.64 -8.17 -44.96
C ALA A 72 11.61 -7.90 -43.86
N TRP A 73 10.37 -8.34 -44.08
CA TRP A 73 9.30 -8.24 -43.09
C TRP A 73 9.59 -9.02 -41.81
N ILE A 74 10.10 -10.27 -41.89
CA ILE A 74 10.48 -11.03 -40.69
C ILE A 74 11.57 -10.28 -39.92
N ARG A 75 12.60 -9.76 -40.61
CA ARG A 75 13.75 -9.14 -39.94
C ARG A 75 13.32 -7.90 -39.15
N ASP A 76 12.47 -7.08 -39.75
CA ASP A 76 11.91 -5.88 -39.15
C ASP A 76 10.93 -6.20 -38.01
N THR A 77 9.97 -7.10 -38.28
CA THR A 77 8.90 -7.43 -37.31
C THR A 77 9.47 -8.18 -36.11
N LEU A 78 10.23 -9.25 -36.31
CA LEU A 78 10.87 -9.99 -35.21
C LEU A 78 11.92 -9.14 -34.49
N GLY A 79 12.43 -8.09 -35.14
CA GLY A 79 13.48 -7.22 -34.62
C GLY A 79 14.77 -8.00 -34.40
N VAL A 80 15.21 -8.79 -35.39
CA VAL A 80 16.31 -9.77 -35.27
C VAL A 80 17.59 -9.16 -34.71
N ASP A 81 17.85 -7.89 -35.00
CA ASP A 81 19.03 -7.15 -34.52
C ASP A 81 19.00 -6.89 -33.00
N LEU A 82 17.84 -7.06 -32.35
CA LEU A 82 17.65 -6.97 -30.90
C LEU A 82 17.87 -8.32 -30.21
N TRP A 83 17.87 -9.43 -30.95
CA TRP A 83 18.07 -10.76 -30.38
C TRP A 83 19.53 -11.19 -30.42
N ASP A 84 19.95 -11.94 -29.40
CA ASP A 84 21.11 -12.80 -29.55
C ASP A 84 20.76 -13.92 -30.56
N GLN A 85 21.51 -14.00 -31.66
CA GLN A 85 21.22 -14.92 -32.75
C GLN A 85 21.29 -16.39 -32.33
N LYS A 86 22.19 -16.75 -31.40
CA LYS A 86 22.29 -18.12 -30.88
C LYS A 86 21.10 -18.43 -29.99
N LYS A 87 20.72 -17.50 -29.11
CA LYS A 87 19.56 -17.67 -28.22
C LYS A 87 18.26 -17.77 -29.02
N LEU A 88 18.08 -16.95 -30.05
CA LEU A 88 16.91 -17.03 -30.94
C LEU A 88 16.84 -18.38 -31.66
N ALA A 89 17.97 -18.88 -32.17
CA ALA A 89 18.04 -20.20 -32.79
C ALA A 89 17.63 -21.32 -31.83
N GLN A 90 18.10 -21.26 -30.57
CA GLN A 90 17.72 -22.21 -29.52
C GLN A 90 16.21 -22.17 -29.21
N VAL A 91 15.64 -20.97 -29.06
CA VAL A 91 14.20 -20.80 -28.77
C VAL A 91 13.35 -21.34 -29.92
N ILE A 92 13.73 -21.08 -31.18
CA ILE A 92 13.01 -21.59 -32.36
C ILE A 92 13.09 -23.12 -32.42
N GLU A 93 14.25 -23.72 -32.17
CA GLU A 93 14.41 -25.18 -32.20
C GLU A 93 13.70 -25.88 -31.02
N GLU A 94 13.72 -25.28 -29.82
CA GLU A 94 12.94 -25.75 -28.68
C GLU A 94 11.44 -25.74 -29.01
N LEU A 95 10.94 -24.63 -29.56
CA LEU A 95 9.55 -24.48 -29.96
C LEU A 95 9.16 -25.47 -31.08
N ALA A 96 10.07 -25.74 -32.03
CA ALA A 96 9.85 -26.72 -33.09
C ALA A 96 9.76 -28.15 -32.55
N LYS A 97 10.51 -28.48 -31.48
CA LYS A 97 10.40 -29.76 -30.77
C LYS A 97 9.10 -29.88 -29.99
N GLU A 98 8.65 -28.81 -29.34
CA GLU A 98 7.39 -28.78 -28.58
C GLU A 98 6.15 -28.92 -29.47
N ARG A 99 6.10 -28.22 -30.60
CA ARG A 99 4.87 -28.11 -31.43
C ARG A 99 4.74 -29.21 -32.50
N SER A 100 5.85 -29.80 -32.95
CA SER A 100 5.90 -30.93 -33.91
C SER A 100 5.12 -30.71 -35.24
N GLY A 101 5.19 -31.66 -36.18
CA GLY A 101 4.40 -31.63 -37.43
C GLY A 101 4.66 -30.43 -38.34
N GLU A 102 3.59 -29.85 -38.91
CA GLU A 102 3.68 -28.74 -39.87
C GLU A 102 4.23 -27.44 -39.23
N GLU A 103 3.95 -27.20 -37.95
CA GLU A 103 4.46 -26.03 -37.22
C GLU A 103 5.97 -26.08 -37.07
N ALA A 104 6.52 -27.26 -36.76
CA ALA A 104 7.95 -27.47 -36.68
C ALA A 104 8.66 -27.21 -38.03
N ILE A 105 8.01 -27.53 -39.15
CA ILE A 105 8.55 -27.26 -40.49
C ILE A 105 8.57 -25.75 -40.76
N ARG A 106 7.51 -25.03 -40.39
CA ARG A 106 7.44 -23.56 -40.53
C ARG A 106 8.50 -22.84 -39.70
N LEU A 107 8.70 -23.27 -38.46
CA LEU A 107 9.70 -22.72 -37.54
C LEU A 107 11.14 -22.93 -38.05
N ARG A 108 11.46 -24.12 -38.59
CA ARG A 108 12.77 -24.37 -39.20
C ARG A 108 12.97 -23.60 -40.50
N ALA A 109 11.92 -23.43 -41.30
CA ALA A 109 11.95 -22.57 -42.48
C ALA A 109 12.20 -21.09 -42.12
N LEU A 110 11.64 -20.62 -40.99
CA LEU A 110 11.90 -19.29 -40.43
C LEU A 110 13.36 -19.13 -40.01
N ALA A 111 13.93 -20.11 -39.28
CA ALA A 111 15.33 -20.09 -38.87
C ALA A 111 16.29 -20.07 -40.09
N ALA A 112 16.00 -20.86 -41.12
CA ALA A 112 16.75 -20.88 -42.36
C ALA A 112 16.66 -19.55 -43.14
N ALA A 113 15.47 -18.93 -43.16
CA ALA A 113 15.25 -17.65 -43.83
C ALA A 113 16.06 -16.50 -43.18
N LEU A 114 16.27 -16.58 -41.88
CA LEU A 114 17.05 -15.62 -41.10
C LEU A 114 18.56 -15.90 -41.11
N ASN A 115 19.00 -17.01 -41.71
CA ASN A 115 20.38 -17.48 -41.72
C ASN A 115 20.96 -17.53 -40.29
N LEU A 116 20.16 -18.02 -39.34
CA LEU A 116 20.59 -18.19 -37.95
C LEU A 116 21.67 -19.27 -37.88
N PRO A 117 22.67 -19.13 -36.98
CA PRO A 117 23.64 -20.20 -36.76
C PRO A 117 22.91 -21.48 -36.37
N GLU A 118 23.40 -22.63 -36.85
CA GLU A 118 22.86 -23.93 -36.44
C GLU A 118 22.85 -23.98 -34.91
N ALA A 119 21.70 -24.35 -34.35
CA ALA A 119 21.59 -24.62 -32.93
C ALA A 119 22.32 -25.94 -32.66
N ASP A 120 23.65 -25.87 -32.61
CA ASP A 120 24.46 -26.95 -32.09
C ASP A 120 23.85 -27.35 -30.75
N VAL A 121 23.53 -28.64 -30.63
CA VAL A 121 23.15 -29.26 -29.36
C VAL A 121 24.41 -29.35 -28.50
N GLU A 122 24.98 -28.20 -28.18
CA GLU A 122 25.98 -28.10 -27.14
C GLU A 122 25.21 -28.07 -25.81
N ALA A 123 25.61 -28.99 -24.93
CA ALA A 123 25.03 -29.18 -23.62
C ALA A 123 24.86 -27.83 -22.90
N ALA A 124 23.83 -27.77 -22.06
CA ALA A 124 23.53 -26.67 -21.15
C ALA A 124 24.81 -25.91 -20.72
N PRO A 125 24.82 -24.57 -20.75
CA PRO A 125 25.97 -23.85 -20.25
C PRO A 125 26.13 -24.22 -18.78
N VAL A 126 27.24 -24.90 -18.46
CA VAL A 126 27.80 -24.79 -17.13
C VAL A 126 27.98 -23.29 -16.92
N ALA A 127 27.39 -22.79 -15.84
CA ALA A 127 27.46 -21.39 -15.44
C ALA A 127 28.88 -20.86 -15.68
N GLU A 128 29.00 -19.90 -16.61
CA GLU A 128 30.20 -19.09 -16.71
C GLU A 128 30.34 -18.36 -15.39
N THR A 129 31.36 -18.74 -14.63
CA THR A 129 31.92 -17.90 -13.58
C THR A 129 32.38 -16.62 -14.29
N PRO A 130 32.01 -15.41 -13.82
CA PRO A 130 32.37 -14.20 -14.53
C PRO A 130 33.89 -14.12 -14.68
N GLU A 131 34.37 -14.04 -15.92
CA GLU A 131 35.78 -13.73 -16.18
C GLU A 131 36.08 -12.34 -15.62
N GLU A 132 36.98 -12.33 -14.65
CA GLU A 132 37.54 -11.17 -14.02
C GLU A 132 38.32 -10.39 -15.08
N THR A 133 37.65 -9.40 -15.68
CA THR A 133 38.31 -8.42 -16.54
C THR A 133 39.29 -7.65 -15.67
N GLU A 134 40.59 -7.79 -15.91
CA GLU A 134 41.61 -6.91 -15.35
C GLU A 134 41.34 -5.46 -15.78
N ARG A 135 40.56 -4.75 -14.97
CA ARG A 135 40.36 -3.30 -15.05
C ARG A 135 41.44 -2.64 -14.21
N GLY A 136 42.37 -1.98 -14.91
CA GLY A 136 43.54 -1.33 -14.34
C GLY A 136 43.26 -0.42 -13.12
N GLY A 137 44.30 -0.29 -12.30
CA GLY A 137 44.28 0.16 -10.89
C GLY A 137 43.64 1.51 -10.52
N LEU A 138 43.05 2.24 -11.45
CA LEU A 138 42.16 3.38 -11.14
C LEU A 138 40.74 2.94 -10.78
N TRP A 139 40.24 1.85 -11.36
CA TRP A 139 38.93 1.30 -11.00
C TRP A 139 38.95 0.65 -9.62
N SER A 140 40.08 0.05 -9.23
CA SER A 140 40.25 -0.59 -7.92
C SER A 140 40.14 0.41 -6.77
N VAL A 141 40.58 1.67 -6.95
CA VAL A 141 40.44 2.71 -5.91
C VAL A 141 39.01 3.24 -5.84
N VAL A 142 38.33 3.43 -6.98
CA VAL A 142 36.92 3.85 -7.00
C VAL A 142 36.00 2.75 -6.48
N ALA A 143 36.29 1.48 -6.81
CA ALA A 143 35.60 0.32 -6.26
C ALA A 143 35.90 0.16 -4.77
N LEU A 144 37.14 0.37 -4.32
CA LEU A 144 37.48 0.32 -2.90
C LEU A 144 36.76 1.44 -2.13
N CYS A 145 36.77 2.68 -2.62
CA CYS A 145 36.03 3.79 -2.01
C CYS A 145 34.51 3.57 -2.06
N GLY A 146 33.98 3.01 -3.15
CA GLY A 146 32.58 2.65 -3.28
C GLY A 146 32.16 1.55 -2.31
N VAL A 147 32.97 0.50 -2.18
CA VAL A 147 32.77 -0.57 -1.19
C VAL A 147 32.94 -0.04 0.23
N LEU A 148 33.89 0.86 0.49
CA LEU A 148 34.06 1.47 1.81
C LEU A 148 32.87 2.35 2.18
N LEU A 149 32.33 3.10 1.21
CA LEU A 149 31.09 3.88 1.39
C LEU A 149 29.86 2.99 1.55
N LEU A 150 29.80 1.86 0.83
CA LEU A 150 28.70 0.90 0.94
C LEU A 150 28.78 0.18 2.29
N VAL A 151 29.98 -0.20 2.75
CA VAL A 151 30.22 -0.73 4.09
C VAL A 151 29.90 0.32 5.14
N LEU A 152 30.27 1.59 4.96
CA LEU A 152 29.91 2.67 5.88
C LEU A 152 28.39 2.88 5.91
N ALA A 153 27.73 2.83 4.76
CA ALA A 153 26.27 2.94 4.66
C ALA A 153 25.57 1.73 5.28
N VAL A 154 26.10 0.53 5.13
CA VAL A 154 25.60 -0.70 5.77
C VAL A 154 25.87 -0.68 7.27
N VAL A 155 27.01 -0.18 7.73
CA VAL A 155 27.32 -0.02 9.15
C VAL A 155 26.45 1.07 9.76
N LEU A 156 26.19 2.17 9.06
CA LEU A 156 25.26 3.21 9.50
C LEU A 156 23.83 2.68 9.49
N ALA A 157 23.42 1.94 8.46
CA ALA A 157 22.11 1.31 8.39
C ALA A 157 21.94 0.25 9.46
N LEU A 158 22.97 -0.56 9.76
CA LEU A 158 22.97 -1.52 10.86
C LEU A 158 23.00 -0.82 12.21
N TYR A 159 23.73 0.29 12.36
CA TYR A 159 23.73 1.09 13.58
C TYR A 159 22.36 1.74 13.80
N PHE A 160 21.73 2.26 12.75
CA PHE A 160 20.39 2.82 12.79
C PHE A 160 19.33 1.74 12.97
N LEU A 161 19.50 0.55 12.36
CA LEU A 161 18.61 -0.60 12.51
C LEU A 161 18.75 -1.20 13.90
N VAL A 162 19.97 -1.34 14.44
CA VAL A 162 20.21 -1.79 15.82
C VAL A 162 19.74 -0.73 16.81
N GLY A 163 19.89 0.56 16.51
CA GLY A 163 19.31 1.66 17.28
C GLY A 163 17.78 1.61 17.28
N TYR A 164 17.17 1.47 16.10
CA TYR A 164 15.73 1.32 15.89
C TYR A 164 15.17 0.05 16.53
N LEU A 165 15.90 -1.07 16.45
CA LEU A 165 15.55 -2.34 17.09
C LEU A 165 15.83 -2.31 18.59
N ARG A 166 16.77 -1.49 19.09
CA ARG A 166 16.99 -1.28 20.53
C ARG A 166 15.94 -0.35 21.12
N SER A 167 15.54 0.71 20.42
CA SER A 167 14.36 1.51 20.77
C SER A 167 13.11 0.62 20.78
N ARG A 168 12.94 -0.23 19.76
CA ARG A 168 11.90 -1.28 19.78
C ARG A 168 12.12 -2.38 20.81
N ARG A 169 13.30 -2.56 21.42
CA ARG A 169 13.55 -3.59 22.46
C ARG A 169 13.43 -3.01 23.88
N GLU A 170 13.55 -1.69 24.01
CA GLU A 170 13.11 -0.96 25.19
C GLU A 170 11.57 -0.79 25.19
N GLU A 171 10.94 -0.74 24.01
CA GLU A 171 9.47 -0.72 23.86
C GLU A 171 8.82 -2.12 23.69
N ALA A 172 9.57 -3.14 23.24
CA ALA A 172 9.12 -4.53 23.21
C ALA A 172 9.51 -5.23 24.52
N GLY A 173 8.64 -5.09 25.52
CA GLY A 173 8.28 -6.23 26.33
C GLY A 173 7.87 -7.42 25.43
N PRO A 174 8.06 -8.67 25.87
CA PRO A 174 8.00 -9.84 25.00
C PRO A 174 6.60 -9.98 24.39
N GLY A 175 6.53 -9.89 23.06
CA GLY A 175 5.32 -10.08 22.27
C GLY A 175 5.66 -10.25 20.79
N LEU A 176 6.25 -11.40 20.45
CA LEU A 176 6.24 -11.94 19.09
C LEU A 176 4.82 -12.46 18.82
N ASP A 177 4.14 -11.93 17.80
CA ASP A 177 3.74 -12.73 16.64
C ASP A 177 3.17 -11.85 15.53
N LEU A 178 3.75 -12.02 14.34
CA LEU A 178 3.13 -11.68 13.07
C LEU A 178 1.90 -12.57 12.91
N ALA A 179 0.71 -11.98 12.98
CA ALA A 179 -0.54 -12.66 12.61
C ALA A 179 -1.30 -11.82 11.58
N GLU A 180 -1.13 -12.18 10.30
CA GLU A 180 -2.29 -12.24 9.42
C GLU A 180 -3.34 -13.10 10.13
N GLY A 181 -4.53 -12.54 10.35
CA GLY A 181 -5.55 -13.14 11.20
C GLY A 181 -5.63 -12.43 12.54
N GLY A 182 -6.41 -11.35 12.58
CA GLY A 182 -6.88 -10.77 13.83
C GLY A 182 -7.57 -11.86 14.65
N VAL A 183 -6.91 -12.32 15.71
CA VAL A 183 -7.54 -13.15 16.73
C VAL A 183 -8.67 -12.31 17.33
N PRO A 184 -9.93 -12.78 17.37
CA PRO A 184 -10.96 -12.09 18.12
C PRO A 184 -10.53 -12.12 19.60
N ALA A 185 -10.05 -10.98 20.09
CA ALA A 185 -9.80 -10.80 21.51
C ALA A 185 -11.12 -11.03 22.24
N ARG A 186 -11.15 -12.08 23.04
CA ARG A 186 -12.32 -12.59 23.75
C ARG A 186 -12.85 -11.53 24.74
N ALA A 187 -13.94 -10.89 24.33
CA ALA A 187 -15.06 -10.38 25.13
C ALA A 187 -14.75 -9.50 26.36
N ALA A 188 -14.76 -8.18 26.15
CA ALA A 188 -15.53 -7.34 27.06
C ALA A 188 -17.01 -7.58 26.73
N ALA A 189 -17.67 -8.40 27.55
CA ALA A 189 -19.09 -8.70 27.38
C ALA A 189 -19.88 -7.40 27.52
N TRP A 190 -20.25 -6.79 26.40
CA TRP A 190 -21.36 -5.86 26.37
C TRP A 190 -22.56 -6.59 26.97
N GLU A 191 -22.99 -6.17 28.16
CA GLU A 191 -24.15 -6.73 28.83
C GLU A 191 -25.34 -6.75 27.84
N MET A 192 -26.05 -7.88 27.79
CA MET A 192 -27.18 -8.10 26.90
C MET A 192 -28.20 -6.96 27.03
N GLY A 193 -28.09 -5.97 26.14
CA GLY A 193 -29.14 -5.01 25.89
C GLY A 193 -30.28 -5.67 25.12
N ALA A 194 -31.35 -4.90 24.91
CA ALA A 194 -32.56 -5.34 24.20
C ALA A 194 -32.36 -5.80 22.73
N ASP A 195 -31.13 -5.70 22.20
CA ASP A 195 -30.80 -5.86 20.78
C ASP A 195 -30.03 -7.14 20.44
N GLY A 196 -29.88 -8.07 21.39
CA GLY A 196 -29.16 -9.34 21.18
C GLY A 196 -27.63 -9.20 21.12
N PRO A 197 -26.90 -10.32 20.86
CA PRO A 197 -25.45 -10.29 20.81
C PRO A 197 -24.95 -9.46 19.61
N PRO A 198 -23.83 -8.73 19.75
CA PRO A 198 -23.22 -8.02 18.62
C PRO A 198 -22.73 -9.01 17.56
N LEU A 199 -22.81 -8.60 16.29
CA LEU A 199 -22.25 -9.33 15.15
C LEU A 199 -20.73 -9.41 15.24
N ALA A 200 -20.09 -8.33 15.66
CA ALA A 200 -18.65 -8.25 15.80
C ALA A 200 -18.26 -7.31 16.95
N GLN A 201 -17.11 -7.59 17.57
CA GLN A 201 -16.54 -6.79 18.63
C GLN A 201 -15.05 -6.60 18.36
N PHE A 202 -14.57 -5.37 18.52
CA PHE A 202 -13.19 -4.98 18.25
C PHE A 202 -12.68 -4.08 19.37
N THR A 203 -11.36 -4.04 19.54
CA THR A 203 -10.71 -3.07 20.42
C THR A 203 -9.73 -2.25 19.60
N ALA A 204 -9.85 -0.93 19.68
CA ALA A 204 -8.96 0.02 19.04
C ALA A 204 -8.16 0.72 20.14
N ALA A 205 -6.85 0.43 20.23
CA ALA A 205 -5.96 1.01 21.23
C ALA A 205 -4.85 1.83 20.55
N TYR A 206 -4.78 3.11 20.88
CA TYR A 206 -3.75 4.05 20.45
C TYR A 206 -2.78 4.32 21.61
N THR A 207 -1.50 4.52 21.27
CA THR A 207 -0.45 4.98 22.19
C THR A 207 0.43 6.00 21.48
N LEU A 208 0.88 7.02 22.21
CA LEU A 208 1.77 8.06 21.70
C LEU A 208 3.01 7.45 21.06
N GLY A 209 3.33 7.91 19.84
CA GLY A 209 4.37 7.33 19.01
C GLY A 209 3.84 6.70 17.72
N ASP A 210 2.56 6.31 17.69
CA ASP A 210 1.94 5.80 16.47
C ASP A 210 1.40 6.93 15.56
N ASP A 211 2.33 7.53 14.81
CA ASP A 211 2.04 8.66 13.91
C ASP A 211 1.13 8.30 12.71
N HIS A 212 0.93 7.02 12.41
CA HIS A 212 0.14 6.54 11.27
C HIS A 212 -1.06 5.69 11.71
N TYR A 213 -1.54 5.92 12.93
CA TYR A 213 -2.64 5.16 13.53
C TYR A 213 -3.95 5.32 12.73
N ASP A 214 -4.40 4.23 12.10
CA ASP A 214 -5.67 4.13 11.36
C ASP A 214 -6.17 2.67 11.23
N PRO A 215 -6.45 1.96 12.34
CA PRO A 215 -7.05 0.62 12.26
C PRO A 215 -8.46 0.63 11.66
N SER A 216 -8.71 -0.34 10.77
CA SER A 216 -10.03 -0.66 10.23
C SER A 216 -10.40 -2.12 10.50
N PHE A 217 -11.70 -2.39 10.63
CA PHE A 217 -12.26 -3.68 11.02
C PHE A 217 -13.49 -4.02 10.17
N SER A 218 -13.42 -5.13 9.44
CA SER A 218 -14.54 -5.65 8.64
C SER A 218 -15.66 -6.19 9.53
N ILE A 219 -16.89 -5.84 9.20
CA ILE A 219 -18.12 -6.36 9.82
C ILE A 219 -18.73 -7.37 8.84
N GLU A 220 -18.67 -8.64 9.22
CA GLU A 220 -19.11 -9.77 8.39
C GLU A 220 -20.10 -10.65 9.16
N LEU A 221 -20.97 -11.34 8.41
CA LEU A 221 -21.79 -12.42 8.97
C LEU A 221 -20.97 -13.70 9.15
N GLU A 222 -21.49 -14.66 9.92
CA GLU A 222 -20.83 -15.96 10.15
C GLU A 222 -20.54 -16.74 8.85
N ASN A 223 -21.27 -16.46 7.77
CA ASN A 223 -21.06 -17.05 6.44
C ASN A 223 -19.99 -16.34 5.60
N GLY A 224 -19.32 -15.31 6.14
CA GLY A 224 -18.32 -14.49 5.45
C GLY A 224 -18.90 -13.39 4.55
N GLU A 225 -20.21 -13.11 4.62
CA GLU A 225 -20.81 -12.01 3.87
C GLU A 225 -20.42 -10.66 4.49
N PHE A 226 -19.75 -9.83 3.71
CA PHE A 226 -19.40 -8.46 4.08
C PHE A 226 -20.66 -7.57 4.18
N LEU A 227 -20.83 -6.92 5.34
CA LEU A 227 -21.90 -5.96 5.62
C LEU A 227 -21.41 -4.51 5.68
N GLY A 228 -20.17 -4.29 6.11
CA GLY A 228 -19.61 -2.95 6.28
C GLY A 228 -18.26 -2.98 6.99
N GLU A 229 -17.78 -1.81 7.38
CA GLU A 229 -16.47 -1.64 8.00
C GLU A 229 -16.53 -0.53 9.05
N CYS A 230 -15.74 -0.63 10.11
CA CYS A 230 -15.58 0.44 11.09
C CYS A 230 -14.12 0.63 11.49
N GLY A 231 -13.79 1.78 12.04
CA GLY A 231 -12.40 2.05 12.44
C GLY A 231 -12.26 3.28 13.30
N MET A 232 -11.00 3.54 13.68
CA MET A 232 -10.60 4.73 14.43
C MET A 232 -9.33 5.31 13.80
N GLY A 233 -9.39 6.53 13.28
CA GLY A 233 -8.26 7.20 12.63
C GLY A 233 -7.89 8.52 13.31
N ILE A 234 -6.69 9.03 13.03
CA ILE A 234 -6.25 10.35 13.49
C ILE A 234 -7.01 11.45 12.74
N SER A 235 -7.66 12.36 13.47
CA SER A 235 -8.38 13.49 12.87
C SER A 235 -7.60 14.81 12.93
N GLU A 236 -6.97 15.09 14.08
CA GLU A 236 -6.21 16.32 14.30
C GLU A 236 -5.05 16.11 15.27
N ARG A 237 -3.97 16.84 15.04
CA ARG A 237 -2.79 16.91 15.90
C ARG A 237 -2.59 18.31 16.46
N ILE A 238 -2.00 18.41 17.64
CA ILE A 238 -1.65 19.68 18.29
C ILE A 238 -0.13 19.85 18.31
N GLY A 239 0.34 21.07 18.07
CA GLY A 239 1.77 21.38 18.02
C GLY A 239 2.46 20.85 16.76
N VAL A 240 3.79 20.79 16.82
CA VAL A 240 4.67 20.35 15.71
C VAL A 240 5.73 19.35 16.20
N ASP A 241 5.48 18.75 17.37
CA ASP A 241 6.42 17.83 18.02
C ASP A 241 6.51 16.49 17.28
N THR A 242 7.58 15.75 17.57
CA THR A 242 7.76 14.35 17.16
C THR A 242 8.02 13.52 18.41
N PRO A 243 7.20 12.51 18.71
CA PRO A 243 6.05 12.01 17.93
C PRO A 243 4.89 13.01 17.86
N ASN A 244 3.99 12.85 16.89
CA ASN A 244 2.82 13.72 16.74
C ASN A 244 1.92 13.56 17.96
N LYS A 245 1.52 14.69 18.54
CA LYS A 245 0.60 14.74 19.67
C LYS A 245 -0.83 14.83 19.14
N ILE A 246 -1.60 13.76 19.24
CA ILE A 246 -2.95 13.66 18.66
C ILE A 246 -3.99 14.27 19.61
N THR A 247 -4.80 15.20 19.11
CA THR A 247 -5.81 15.93 19.90
C THR A 247 -7.25 15.51 19.59
N ALA A 248 -7.48 14.86 18.45
CA ALA A 248 -8.77 14.29 18.09
C ALA A 248 -8.63 13.06 17.19
N PHE A 249 -9.53 12.09 17.38
CA PHE A 249 -9.68 10.89 16.56
C PHE A 249 -11.03 10.91 15.85
N GLU A 250 -11.11 10.30 14.67
CA GLU A 250 -12.36 10.03 13.97
C GLU A 250 -12.73 8.56 14.14
N ILE A 251 -13.91 8.32 14.67
CA ILE A 251 -14.52 6.99 14.72
C ILE A 251 -15.53 6.96 13.59
N TRP A 252 -15.42 5.98 12.72
CA TRP A 252 -16.22 5.92 11.51
C TRP A 252 -16.89 4.55 11.32
N LEU A 253 -18.03 4.57 10.64
CA LEU A 253 -18.82 3.39 10.27
C LEU A 253 -19.25 3.51 8.81
N PHE A 254 -18.82 2.55 8.01
CA PHE A 254 -19.23 2.34 6.63
C PHE A 254 -20.22 1.16 6.54
N ASP A 255 -21.21 1.29 5.67
CA ASP A 255 -22.25 0.29 5.44
C ASP A 255 -22.31 -0.03 3.94
N LYS A 256 -22.25 -1.30 3.57
CA LYS A 256 -22.30 -1.73 2.16
C LYS A 256 -23.56 -1.26 1.43
N SER A 257 -24.68 -1.08 2.14
CA SER A 257 -25.95 -0.61 1.57
C SER A 257 -26.07 0.92 1.46
N ASP A 258 -25.13 1.68 2.02
CA ASP A 258 -25.08 3.14 1.97
C ASP A 258 -23.66 3.63 1.69
N ILE A 259 -23.46 4.27 0.53
CA ILE A 259 -22.15 4.79 0.10
C ILE A 259 -21.57 5.91 1.00
N ARG A 260 -22.29 6.30 2.07
CA ARG A 260 -21.89 7.35 3.00
C ARG A 260 -21.36 6.75 4.29
N THR A 261 -20.16 7.17 4.66
CA THR A 261 -19.57 6.88 5.97
C THR A 261 -20.15 7.84 7.02
N VAL A 262 -20.59 7.29 8.15
CA VAL A 262 -20.99 8.06 9.32
C VAL A 262 -19.78 8.20 10.22
N THR A 263 -19.44 9.43 10.61
CA THR A 263 -18.24 9.73 11.39
C THR A 263 -18.58 10.57 12.62
N LYS A 264 -17.97 10.23 13.75
CA LYS A 264 -17.94 11.03 14.97
C LYS A 264 -16.50 11.38 15.31
N VAL A 265 -16.26 12.62 15.73
CA VAL A 265 -14.93 13.11 16.08
C VAL A 265 -14.78 13.09 17.59
N LEU A 266 -14.01 12.14 18.11
CA LEU A 266 -13.68 12.03 19.52
C LEU A 266 -12.53 12.99 19.87
N MET A 267 -12.86 14.05 20.58
CA MET A 267 -11.97 15.17 20.87
C MET A 267 -11.42 15.10 22.29
N SER A 268 -10.15 15.52 22.46
CA SER A 268 -9.61 15.86 23.78
C SER A 268 -10.44 16.94 24.46
N GLU A 269 -10.34 17.06 25.78
CA GLU A 269 -11.04 18.12 26.51
C GLU A 269 -10.64 19.52 26.05
N TYR A 270 -9.35 19.72 25.75
CA TYR A 270 -8.87 20.96 25.16
C TYR A 270 -9.53 21.24 23.81
N ALA A 271 -9.49 20.28 22.88
CA ALA A 271 -10.04 20.46 21.54
C ALA A 271 -11.56 20.67 21.54
N PHE A 272 -12.27 20.04 22.48
CA PHE A 272 -13.71 20.19 22.62
C PHE A 272 -14.12 21.55 23.20
N ASN A 273 -13.26 22.20 23.97
CA ASN A 273 -13.51 23.51 24.56
C ASN A 273 -12.95 24.67 23.70
N ASP A 274 -12.13 24.39 22.70
CA ASP A 274 -11.60 25.37 21.75
C ASP A 274 -12.54 25.54 20.54
N GLU A 275 -13.08 26.74 20.37
CA GLU A 275 -14.03 27.04 19.29
C GLU A 275 -13.41 26.90 17.90
N ALA A 276 -12.13 27.25 17.74
CA ALA A 276 -11.45 27.18 16.46
C ALA A 276 -11.19 25.73 16.04
N LEU A 277 -10.75 24.87 16.97
CA LEU A 277 -10.58 23.43 16.73
C LEU A 277 -11.92 22.75 16.44
N ARG A 278 -12.97 23.10 17.17
CA ARG A 278 -14.31 22.60 16.89
C ARG A 278 -14.82 23.01 15.52
N ALA A 279 -14.66 24.29 15.15
CA ALA A 279 -15.06 24.77 13.83
C ALA A 279 -14.26 24.09 12.71
N LYS A 280 -12.96 23.84 12.93
CA LYS A 280 -12.09 23.10 12.00
C LYS A 280 -12.54 21.66 11.81
N LEU A 281 -12.96 20.99 12.89
CA LEU A 281 -13.33 19.57 12.88
C LEU A 281 -14.81 19.31 12.60
N ALA A 282 -15.67 20.32 12.64
CA ALA A 282 -17.10 20.19 12.35
C ALA A 282 -17.42 19.54 10.98
N PRO A 283 -16.65 19.77 9.89
CA PRO A 283 -16.89 19.09 8.62
C PRO A 283 -16.53 17.59 8.63
N LYS A 284 -15.75 17.11 9.60
CA LYS A 284 -15.30 15.72 9.69
C LYS A 284 -16.35 14.79 10.31
N GLY A 285 -17.15 15.30 11.22
CA GLY A 285 -18.17 14.51 11.90
C GLY A 285 -18.73 15.21 13.14
N GLU A 286 -19.70 14.57 13.79
CA GLU A 286 -20.29 15.11 15.01
C GLU A 286 -19.27 15.04 16.17
N PRO A 287 -19.06 16.14 16.93
CA PRO A 287 -18.07 16.16 18.00
C PRO A 287 -18.54 15.38 19.22
N VAL A 288 -17.64 14.59 19.80
CA VAL A 288 -17.82 13.84 21.04
C VAL A 288 -16.65 14.15 21.96
N LEU A 289 -16.93 14.51 23.21
CA LEU A 289 -15.88 14.71 24.22
C LEU A 289 -15.36 13.35 24.71
N ALA A 290 -14.05 13.14 24.65
CA ALA A 290 -13.40 11.96 25.18
C ALA A 290 -13.39 11.98 26.71
N ARG A 291 -14.02 10.97 27.31
CA ARG A 291 -13.98 10.68 28.75
C ARG A 291 -13.97 9.19 28.95
N GLU A 292 -13.24 8.71 29.94
CA GLU A 292 -13.27 7.29 30.32
C GLU A 292 -14.71 6.88 30.68
N GLY A 293 -15.15 5.72 30.17
CA GLY A 293 -16.53 5.24 30.30
C GLY A 293 -17.54 5.92 29.38
N GLN A 294 -17.15 6.93 28.58
CA GLN A 294 -18.06 7.56 27.63
C GLN A 294 -18.48 6.57 26.56
N GLU A 295 -19.79 6.46 26.37
CA GLU A 295 -20.40 5.68 25.29
C GLU A 295 -21.04 6.59 24.24
N PHE A 296 -20.96 6.17 22.99
CA PHE A 296 -21.66 6.81 21.88
C PHE A 296 -21.96 5.80 20.78
N THR A 297 -22.81 6.18 19.83
CA THR A 297 -23.29 5.27 18.78
C THR A 297 -23.26 5.94 17.41
N LEU A 298 -22.81 5.19 16.41
CA LEU A 298 -22.90 5.53 15.00
C LEU A 298 -23.96 4.62 14.36
N LYS A 299 -24.84 5.18 13.54
CA LYS A 299 -25.94 4.46 12.90
C LYS A 299 -25.96 4.78 11.42
N THR A 300 -25.94 3.73 10.60
CA THR A 300 -26.20 3.79 9.16
C THR A 300 -27.62 3.26 8.90
N LYS A 301 -27.90 2.81 7.67
CA LYS A 301 -29.19 2.20 7.34
C LYS A 301 -29.35 0.81 7.94
N THR A 302 -28.32 -0.02 7.85
CA THR A 302 -28.39 -1.44 8.24
C THR A 302 -27.45 -1.81 9.38
N LEU A 303 -26.52 -0.93 9.74
CA LEU A 303 -25.56 -1.16 10.81
C LEU A 303 -25.65 -0.12 11.92
N ARG A 304 -25.33 -0.58 13.12
CA ARG A 304 -25.14 0.26 14.30
C ARG A 304 -23.85 -0.13 14.99
N LEU A 305 -22.98 0.84 15.20
CA LEU A 305 -21.73 0.68 15.96
C LEU A 305 -21.88 1.40 17.29
N ARG A 306 -21.64 0.70 18.40
CA ARG A 306 -21.47 1.31 19.72
C ARG A 306 -19.99 1.34 20.05
N ALA A 307 -19.51 2.50 20.47
CA ALA A 307 -18.16 2.72 20.92
C ALA A 307 -18.16 3.10 22.40
N ARG A 308 -17.24 2.53 23.18
CA ARG A 308 -17.02 2.86 24.59
C ARG A 308 -15.56 3.16 24.81
N VAL A 309 -15.26 4.31 25.39
CA VAL A 309 -13.89 4.64 25.83
C VAL A 309 -13.57 3.83 27.09
N THR A 310 -12.62 2.91 26.99
CA THR A 310 -12.25 2.01 28.10
C THR A 310 -11.02 2.44 28.86
N ALA A 311 -10.11 3.17 28.21
CA ALA A 311 -8.97 3.80 28.85
C ALA A 311 -8.64 5.12 28.15
N LEU A 312 -8.23 6.11 28.93
CA LEU A 312 -7.85 7.42 28.43
C LEU A 312 -6.77 8.00 29.34
N GLN A 313 -5.64 8.35 28.75
CA GLN A 313 -4.57 9.08 29.41
C GLN A 313 -4.16 10.27 28.54
N TYR A 314 -4.13 11.46 29.13
CA TYR A 314 -3.58 12.64 28.50
C TYR A 314 -2.09 12.76 28.80
N GLY A 315 -1.34 13.37 27.88
CA GLY A 315 0.05 13.74 28.12
C GLY A 315 0.19 15.14 28.74
N ASP A 316 1.38 15.40 29.29
CA ASP A 316 1.60 16.51 30.23
C ASP A 316 2.34 17.72 29.62
N ASP A 317 2.90 17.55 28.43
CA ASP A 317 3.88 18.47 27.81
C ASP A 317 3.26 19.68 27.09
N LEU A 318 1.94 19.72 26.95
CA LEU A 318 1.18 20.74 26.25
C LEU A 318 0.05 21.26 27.17
N PRO A 319 -0.82 22.19 26.74
CA PRO A 319 -1.95 22.59 27.56
C PRO A 319 -2.69 21.37 28.14
N VAL A 320 -3.19 21.51 29.37
CA VAL A 320 -3.79 20.39 30.10
C VAL A 320 -4.90 19.73 29.27
N ASN A 321 -4.89 18.41 29.24
CA ASN A 321 -5.87 17.57 28.54
C ASN A 321 -5.95 17.87 27.02
N SER A 322 -4.81 18.18 26.40
CA SER A 322 -4.77 18.57 24.98
C SER A 322 -4.41 17.50 23.97
N PHE A 323 -3.73 16.44 24.40
CA PHE A 323 -3.42 15.32 23.52
C PHE A 323 -3.39 14.01 24.28
N PHE A 324 -3.69 12.94 23.58
CA PHE A 324 -3.74 11.59 24.15
C PHE A 324 -2.35 10.99 24.19
N ASP A 325 -1.95 10.49 25.36
CA ASP A 325 -0.81 9.59 25.53
C ASP A 325 -1.26 8.14 25.26
N GLN A 326 -2.45 7.79 25.78
CA GLN A 326 -3.11 6.51 25.51
C GLN A 326 -4.61 6.73 25.32
N LEU A 327 -5.21 5.99 24.38
CA LEU A 327 -6.65 5.98 24.17
C LEU A 327 -7.09 4.58 23.72
N SER A 328 -8.00 3.96 24.45
CA SER A 328 -8.57 2.65 24.10
C SER A 328 -10.08 2.72 24.00
N LEU A 329 -10.61 2.15 22.91
CA LEU A 329 -12.04 2.01 22.67
C LEU A 329 -12.41 0.55 22.45
N ASP A 330 -13.50 0.13 23.06
CA ASP A 330 -14.22 -1.08 22.64
C ASP A 330 -15.31 -0.69 21.65
N LEU A 331 -15.35 -1.39 20.53
CA LEU A 331 -16.29 -1.23 19.44
C LEU A 331 -17.15 -2.48 19.34
N ALA A 332 -18.46 -2.32 19.19
CA ALA A 332 -19.35 -3.43 18.91
C ALA A 332 -20.36 -3.06 17.83
N ALA A 333 -20.56 -3.95 16.88
CA ALA A 333 -21.42 -3.75 15.73
C ALA A 333 -22.66 -4.66 15.81
N TRP A 334 -23.81 -4.14 15.43
CA TRP A 334 -25.07 -4.86 15.27
C TRP A 334 -25.65 -4.57 13.89
N SER A 335 -26.33 -5.55 13.30
CA SER A 335 -27.28 -5.26 12.22
C SER A 335 -28.56 -4.70 12.84
N ILE A 336 -29.08 -3.65 12.21
CA ILE A 336 -30.42 -3.14 12.48
C ILE A 336 -31.27 -3.54 11.29
N ALA A 337 -32.23 -4.43 11.50
CA ALA A 337 -33.31 -4.59 10.54
C ALA A 337 -34.06 -3.25 10.50
N GLU A 338 -34.45 -2.76 9.32
CA GLU A 338 -35.47 -1.72 9.24
C GLU A 338 -36.65 -2.22 10.07
N SER A 339 -36.84 -1.64 11.26
CA SER A 339 -38.02 -1.91 12.05
C SER A 339 -39.16 -1.36 11.24
N SER A 340 -39.86 -2.26 10.56
CA SER A 340 -41.07 -1.99 9.82
C SER A 340 -41.99 -1.22 10.75
N ALA A 341 -42.06 0.09 10.57
CA ALA A 341 -43.06 0.95 11.18
C ALA A 341 -44.42 0.65 10.53
N THR A 342 -44.91 -0.58 10.73
CA THR A 342 -46.27 -1.02 10.44
C THR A 342 -46.69 -1.93 11.59
N MET A 343 -46.74 -1.37 12.80
CA MET A 343 -47.37 -2.05 13.92
C MET A 343 -48.07 -1.07 14.86
N PHE A 344 -48.72 -0.02 14.33
CA PHE A 344 -49.66 0.82 15.09
C PHE A 344 -50.73 1.47 14.21
N THR A 345 -51.43 0.69 13.38
CA THR A 345 -52.78 1.04 12.89
C THR A 345 -53.52 -0.23 12.46
N GLN A 346 -53.63 -1.22 13.33
CA GLN A 346 -54.58 -2.31 13.11
C GLN A 346 -55.15 -2.88 14.42
N ASP A 347 -55.37 -2.00 15.40
CA ASP A 347 -56.02 -2.41 16.68
C ASP A 347 -57.05 -1.39 17.21
N VAL A 348 -57.59 -0.51 16.36
CA VAL A 348 -58.68 0.43 16.73
C VAL A 348 -59.91 0.32 15.80
N MET A 349 -60.05 -0.76 15.01
CA MET A 349 -61.28 -1.01 14.23
C MET A 349 -61.96 -2.36 14.54
N SER A 350 -61.74 -2.92 15.74
CA SER A 350 -62.53 -4.06 16.23
C SER A 350 -63.20 -3.82 17.60
N ALA A 351 -63.40 -2.55 17.97
CA ALA A 351 -64.29 -2.20 19.07
C ALA A 351 -64.84 -0.79 18.83
N VAL A 352 -65.95 -0.70 18.09
CA VAL A 352 -67.15 0.15 18.30
C VAL A 352 -68.12 -0.11 17.15
#